data_AF-A0A925ZLQ4-F1
#
_entry.id   AF-A0A925ZLQ4-F1
#
_cell.length_a   1.000
_cell.length_b   1.000
_cell.length_c   1.000
_cell.angle_alpha   90.00
_cell.angle_beta   90.00
_cell.angle_gamma   90.00
#
_symmetry.space_group_name_H-M   'P 1'
#
loop_
_entity.id
_entity.type
_entity.pdbx_description
1 polymer ?
#
loop_
_entity_poly.entity_id
_entity_poly.type
_entity_poly.pdbx_seq_one_letter_code
_entity_poly.pdbx_strand_id
1 'polypeptide(L)'
;MSVTHPLALSIVLLSACDSREPEGDAQPPTPAAPSEPTLALPKAAIPVAAAQPIDIAVAEIRRSGAQVEIEIAVDRKLPATSASRPVLHVGDQLFRRSRRANGQLDRLVFIMTAAELDALDDGAIMIVRDRGVSSDLMASPPVLDKSKVVVTP
;
A
#
# COMPACT_ATOMS: atom_id res chain seq x y z
N MET A 1 48.98 10.89 -9.74
CA MET A 1 49.07 10.38 -8.35
C MET A 1 47.77 9.64 -8.07
N SER A 2 47.80 8.31 -8.18
CA SER A 2 46.63 7.44 -8.00
C SER A 2 46.53 7.03 -6.53
N VAL A 3 45.35 7.15 -5.93
CA VAL A 3 45.07 6.69 -4.56
C VAL A 3 43.93 5.67 -4.60
N THR A 4 44.32 4.41 -4.48
CA THR A 4 43.45 3.23 -4.41
C THR A 4 43.01 3.04 -2.96
N HIS A 5 41.71 3.01 -2.67
CA HIS A 5 41.19 2.58 -1.37
C HIS A 5 40.44 1.25 -1.51
N PRO A 6 40.79 0.21 -0.71
CA PRO A 6 40.16 -1.10 -0.80
C PRO A 6 38.83 -1.18 -0.04
N LEU A 7 37.91 -1.97 -0.63
CA LEU A 7 36.66 -2.48 -0.08
C LEU A 7 36.92 -3.35 1.17
N ALA A 8 36.15 -3.12 2.25
CA ALA A 8 36.07 -4.03 3.39
C ALA A 8 34.66 -4.66 3.45
N LEU A 9 34.59 -5.93 3.05
CA LEU A 9 33.44 -6.82 3.13
C LEU A 9 33.40 -7.44 4.54
N SER A 10 32.36 -7.18 5.34
CA SER A 10 32.19 -7.80 6.65
C SER A 10 31.24 -9.00 6.54
N ILE A 11 31.78 -10.19 6.81
CA ILE A 11 31.07 -11.47 6.91
C ILE A 11 30.78 -11.71 8.39
N VAL A 12 29.51 -11.90 8.76
CA VAL A 12 29.11 -12.33 10.11
C VAL A 12 28.85 -13.84 10.08
N LEU A 13 29.60 -14.57 10.89
CA LEU A 13 29.57 -16.02 11.07
C LEU A 13 28.38 -16.45 11.95
N LEU A 14 27.68 -17.50 11.51
CA LEU A 14 26.74 -18.28 12.33
C LEU A 14 27.51 -19.08 13.38
N SER A 15 27.06 -19.08 14.63
CA SER A 15 27.47 -20.05 15.65
C SER A 15 26.25 -20.82 16.14
N ALA A 16 26.30 -22.14 15.94
CA ALA A 16 25.51 -23.13 16.63
C ALA A 16 26.45 -23.89 17.57
N CYS A 17 26.10 -23.97 18.85
CA CYS A 17 26.60 -24.93 19.86
C CYS A 17 25.50 -24.99 20.93
N ASP A 18 24.65 -26.01 20.96
CA ASP A 18 24.87 -27.35 21.53
C ASP A 18 25.32 -27.33 23.00
N SER A 19 24.45 -27.84 23.87
CA SER A 19 24.76 -28.32 25.22
C SER A 19 23.69 -29.34 25.60
N ARG A 20 24.08 -30.61 25.68
CA ARG A 20 23.29 -31.72 26.21
C ARG A 20 23.96 -32.31 27.45
N GLU A 21 23.11 -33.01 28.22
CA GLU A 21 23.35 -34.06 29.23
C GLU A 21 23.37 -33.66 30.72
N PRO A 22 23.12 -34.60 31.66
CA PRO A 22 21.92 -35.46 31.81
C PRO A 22 21.50 -35.65 33.31
N GLU A 23 20.52 -36.54 33.54
CA GLU A 23 20.11 -37.17 34.83
C GLU A 23 19.32 -36.30 35.84
N GLY A 24 18.27 -36.75 36.53
CA GLY A 24 17.65 -38.06 36.66
C GLY A 24 16.43 -37.98 37.59
N ASP A 25 15.71 -39.10 37.65
CA ASP A 25 14.65 -39.49 38.59
C ASP A 25 13.24 -38.84 38.56
N ALA A 26 12.35 -39.63 37.92
CA ALA A 26 11.07 -40.13 38.45
C ALA A 26 10.00 -39.16 38.99
N GLN A 27 8.92 -39.01 38.21
CA GLN A 27 7.57 -39.20 38.76
C GLN A 27 6.57 -39.75 37.70
N PRO A 28 5.83 -40.85 37.98
CA PRO A 28 4.76 -41.36 37.12
C PRO A 28 3.50 -40.45 37.11
N PRO A 29 2.61 -40.60 36.10
CA PRO A 29 1.69 -39.55 35.66
C PRO A 29 0.37 -39.55 36.43
N THR A 30 -0.14 -38.37 36.80
CA THR A 30 -1.56 -38.18 37.18
C THR A 30 -1.92 -36.68 37.30
N PRO A 31 -3.19 -36.27 37.15
CA PRO A 31 -4.13 -36.47 36.06
C PRO A 31 -4.38 -35.16 35.29
N ALA A 32 -4.96 -35.26 34.09
CA ALA A 32 -5.50 -34.11 33.37
C ALA A 32 -6.45 -33.30 34.27
N ALA A 33 -6.05 -32.06 34.60
CA ALA A 33 -7.00 -31.05 35.03
C ALA A 33 -7.94 -30.80 33.84
N PRO A 34 -9.27 -30.83 34.04
CA PRO A 34 -10.21 -30.52 32.98
C PRO A 34 -9.86 -29.13 32.45
N SER A 35 -9.58 -29.04 31.15
CA SER A 35 -9.61 -27.77 30.45
C SER A 35 -11.00 -27.19 30.70
N GLU A 36 -11.09 -26.18 31.55
CA GLU A 36 -12.25 -25.30 31.52
C GLU A 36 -12.37 -24.85 30.07
N PRO A 37 -13.52 -25.04 29.40
CA PRO A 37 -13.78 -24.31 28.19
C PRO A 37 -13.93 -22.87 28.67
N THR A 38 -12.82 -22.13 28.73
CA THR A 38 -12.88 -20.69 28.61
C THR A 38 -13.55 -20.49 27.26
N LEU A 39 -14.86 -20.28 27.31
CA LEU A 39 -15.64 -19.71 26.24
C LEU A 39 -14.84 -18.49 25.82
N ALA A 40 -14.06 -18.66 24.75
CA ALA A 40 -13.47 -17.55 24.04
C ALA A 40 -14.67 -16.73 23.62
N LEU A 41 -14.97 -15.69 24.41
CA LEU A 41 -15.87 -14.62 24.00
C LEU A 41 -15.46 -14.32 22.57
N PRO A 42 -16.38 -14.41 21.57
CA PRO A 42 -16.03 -14.07 20.22
C PRO A 42 -15.46 -12.65 20.30
N LYS A 43 -14.16 -12.52 20.03
CA LYS A 43 -13.49 -11.23 19.90
C LYS A 43 -14.37 -10.47 18.94
N ALA A 44 -15.16 -9.52 19.47
CA ALA A 44 -16.12 -8.78 18.70
C ALA A 44 -15.32 -8.23 17.51
N ALA A 45 -15.60 -8.77 16.33
CA ALA A 45 -14.97 -8.30 15.12
C ALA A 45 -15.36 -6.83 15.07
N ILE A 46 -14.38 -5.94 15.28
CA ILE A 46 -14.59 -4.52 15.14
C ILE A 46 -15.19 -4.36 13.74
N PRO A 47 -16.41 -3.82 13.60
CA PRO A 47 -17.02 -3.70 12.30
C PRO A 47 -16.07 -2.88 11.43
N VAL A 48 -15.51 -3.50 10.41
CA VAL A 48 -14.76 -2.79 9.38
C VAL A 48 -15.80 -1.89 8.74
N ALA A 49 -15.76 -0.60 9.09
CA ALA A 49 -16.67 0.38 8.53
C ALA A 49 -16.59 0.26 7.00
N ALA A 50 -17.71 -0.08 6.37
CA ALA A 50 -17.79 -0.22 4.93
C ALA A 50 -17.33 1.09 4.28
N ALA A 51 -16.51 0.99 3.23
CA ALA A 51 -16.09 2.17 2.49
C ALA A 51 -17.32 2.83 1.85
N GLN A 52 -17.47 4.13 2.03
CA GLN A 52 -18.46 4.95 1.36
C GLN A 52 -18.05 5.18 -0.10
N PRO A 53 -19.00 5.26 -1.03
CA PRO A 53 -18.67 5.56 -2.43
C PRO A 53 -18.10 6.97 -2.58
N ILE A 54 -17.14 7.14 -3.49
CA ILE A 54 -16.62 8.42 -3.97
C ILE A 54 -16.54 8.40 -5.49
N ASP A 55 -17.03 9.45 -6.14
CA ASP A 55 -16.94 9.58 -7.58
C ASP A 55 -15.65 10.32 -7.96
N ILE A 56 -14.98 9.84 -9.00
CA ILE A 56 -13.69 10.37 -9.44
C ILE A 56 -13.69 10.70 -10.93
N ALA A 57 -12.90 11.69 -11.31
CA ALA A 57 -12.62 12.04 -12.70
C ALA A 57 -11.13 12.33 -12.90
N VAL A 58 -10.55 11.82 -13.99
CA VAL A 58 -9.17 12.16 -14.37
C VAL A 58 -9.17 13.59 -14.91
N ALA A 59 -8.51 14.49 -14.19
CA ALA A 59 -8.40 15.89 -14.57
C ALA A 59 -7.27 16.10 -15.58
N GLU A 60 -6.10 15.50 -15.32
CA GLU A 60 -4.92 15.67 -16.17
C GLU A 60 -3.94 14.52 -15.99
N ILE A 61 -3.21 14.16 -17.05
CA ILE A 61 -2.05 13.26 -16.98
C ILE A 61 -0.86 14.00 -17.58
N ARG A 62 0.15 14.31 -16.76
CA ARG A 62 1.35 15.05 -17.16
C ARG A 62 2.58 14.15 -17.09
N ARG A 63 3.41 14.17 -18.13
CA ARG A 63 4.73 13.53 -18.14
C ARG A 63 5.82 14.61 -18.20
N SER A 64 6.71 14.62 -17.21
CA SER A 64 7.84 15.54 -17.11
C SER A 64 9.13 14.72 -16.92
N GLY A 65 9.88 14.52 -18.00
CA GLY A 65 11.04 13.64 -18.01
C GLY A 65 10.70 12.20 -17.61
N ALA A 66 11.27 11.74 -16.49
CA ALA A 66 11.07 10.39 -15.95
C ALA A 66 9.85 10.27 -15.01
N GLN A 67 9.19 11.38 -14.69
CA GLN A 67 8.07 11.41 -13.76
C GLN A 67 6.74 11.63 -14.49
N VAL A 68 5.70 10.97 -14.00
CA VAL A 68 4.32 11.12 -14.46
C VAL A 68 3.48 11.53 -13.25
N GLU A 69 2.65 12.54 -13.46
CA GLU A 69 1.66 13.01 -12.49
C GLU A 69 0.25 12.81 -13.06
N ILE A 70 -0.58 12.08 -12.33
CA ILE A 70 -2.01 11.89 -12.64
C ILE A 70 -2.81 12.72 -11.63
N GLU A 71 -3.48 13.74 -12.12
CA GLU A 71 -4.40 14.56 -11.33
C GLU A 71 -5.82 13.97 -11.40
N ILE A 72 -6.39 13.70 -10.24
CA ILE A 72 -7.73 13.16 -10.07
C ILE A 72 -8.57 14.15 -9.27
N ALA A 73 -9.69 14.58 -9.85
CA ALA A 73 -10.73 15.31 -9.17
C ALA A 73 -11.68 14.32 -8.48
N VAL A 74 -12.12 14.66 -7.28
CA VAL A 74 -13.10 13.88 -6.51
C VAL A 74 -14.37 14.70 -6.28
N ASP A 75 -15.54 14.04 -6.20
CA ASP A 75 -16.85 14.70 -6.03
C ASP A 75 -17.05 15.38 -4.68
N ARG A 76 -16.20 15.06 -3.69
CA ARG A 76 -16.26 15.57 -2.33
C ARG A 76 -14.89 15.91 -1.78
N LYS A 77 -14.85 16.83 -0.82
CA LYS A 77 -13.62 17.17 -0.11
C LYS A 77 -13.17 16.02 0.80
N LEU A 78 -11.95 15.57 0.62
CA LEU A 78 -11.32 14.59 1.51
C LEU A 78 -10.80 15.27 2.78
N PRO A 79 -10.75 14.56 3.92
CA PRO A 79 -10.28 15.11 5.19
C PRO A 79 -8.82 15.62 5.12
N ALA A 80 -8.57 16.82 5.65
CA ALA A 80 -7.25 17.46 5.60
C ALA A 80 -6.16 16.71 6.38
N THR A 81 -6.55 16.04 7.48
CA THR A 81 -5.66 15.42 8.47
C THR A 81 -5.60 13.90 8.37
N SER A 82 -5.65 13.35 7.16
CA SER A 82 -5.51 11.90 7.00
C SER A 82 -4.08 11.46 7.30
N ALA A 83 -3.90 10.70 8.39
CA ALA A 83 -2.66 9.98 8.70
C ALA A 83 -2.32 8.91 7.64
N SER A 84 -3.26 8.59 6.75
CA SER A 84 -3.10 7.70 5.60
C SER A 84 -3.14 8.51 4.31
N ARG A 85 -2.26 8.20 3.36
CA ARG A 85 -2.31 8.79 2.01
C ARG A 85 -3.30 8.01 1.14
N PRO A 86 -4.06 8.68 0.26
CA PRO A 86 -4.85 8.00 -0.76
C PRO A 86 -3.97 7.13 -1.65
N VAL A 87 -4.54 6.01 -2.11
CA VAL A 87 -3.89 5.04 -2.99
C VAL A 87 -4.68 4.98 -4.30
N LEU A 88 -3.95 4.93 -5.42
CA LEU A 88 -4.52 4.73 -6.76
C LEU A 88 -4.21 3.30 -7.19
N HIS A 89 -5.24 2.58 -7.61
CA HIS A 89 -5.11 1.34 -8.35
C HIS A 89 -5.37 1.63 -9.83
N VAL A 90 -4.54 1.08 -10.71
CA VAL A 90 -4.75 1.12 -12.16
C VAL A 90 -4.58 -0.29 -12.70
N GLY A 91 -5.68 -0.92 -13.11
CA GLY A 91 -5.71 -2.37 -13.30
C GLY A 91 -5.23 -3.09 -12.04
N ASP A 92 -4.19 -3.90 -12.16
CA ASP A 92 -3.59 -4.66 -11.04
C ASP A 92 -2.48 -3.90 -10.30
N GLN A 93 -2.06 -2.72 -10.81
CA GLN A 93 -0.96 -1.96 -10.21
C GLN A 93 -1.44 -1.01 -9.12
N LEU A 94 -0.61 -0.79 -8.11
CA LEU A 94 -0.93 0.00 -6.92
C LEU A 94 0.10 1.11 -6.71
N PHE A 95 -0.39 2.36 -6.71
CA PHE A 95 0.40 3.57 -6.55
C PHE A 95 0.06 4.29 -5.25
N ARG A 96 1.02 4.34 -4.32
CA ARG A 96 0.86 4.98 -2.98
C ARG A 96 1.37 6.41 -2.91
N ARG A 97 2.20 6.82 -3.87
CA ARG A 97 2.82 8.14 -3.85
C ARG A 97 1.81 9.17 -4.34
N SER A 98 1.17 9.84 -3.39
CA SER A 98 0.16 10.87 -3.67
C SER A 98 0.40 12.15 -2.88
N ARG A 99 -0.05 13.27 -3.43
CA ARG A 99 -0.11 14.60 -2.81
C ARG A 99 -1.44 15.27 -3.12
N ARG A 100 -1.79 16.30 -2.34
CA ARG A 100 -2.93 17.18 -2.67
C ARG A 100 -2.47 18.23 -3.69
N ALA A 101 -3.27 18.48 -4.73
CA ALA A 101 -2.94 19.51 -5.71
C ALA A 101 -3.05 20.89 -5.05
N ASN A 102 -1.94 21.61 -4.87
CA ASN A 102 -1.94 22.97 -4.28
C ASN A 102 -2.69 23.09 -2.94
N GLY A 103 -2.72 22.03 -2.12
CA GLY A 103 -3.46 21.99 -0.85
C GLY A 103 -4.97 21.80 -0.96
N GLN A 104 -5.51 21.60 -2.17
CA GLN A 104 -6.93 21.35 -2.41
C GLN A 104 -7.35 19.99 -1.84
N LEU A 105 -8.53 19.95 -1.22
CA LEU A 105 -9.06 18.74 -0.57
C LEU A 105 -9.80 17.83 -1.54
N ASP A 106 -10.20 18.37 -2.68
CA ASP A 106 -10.96 17.75 -3.78
C ASP A 106 -10.07 17.33 -4.96
N ARG A 107 -8.74 17.51 -4.86
CA ARG A 107 -7.79 17.15 -5.90
C ARG A 107 -6.60 16.37 -5.39
N LEU A 108 -6.37 15.22 -6.01
CA LEU A 108 -5.28 14.31 -5.72
C LEU A 108 -4.34 14.25 -6.91
N VAL A 109 -3.04 14.31 -6.64
CA VAL A 109 -1.99 14.07 -7.63
C VAL A 109 -1.27 12.79 -7.23
N PHE A 110 -1.39 11.77 -8.07
CA PHE A 110 -0.62 10.53 -7.96
C PHE A 110 0.63 10.64 -8.81
N ILE A 111 1.75 10.18 -8.25
CA ILE A 111 3.06 10.29 -8.86
C ILE A 111 3.59 8.88 -9.14
N MET A 112 3.96 8.64 -10.39
CA MET A 112 4.63 7.43 -10.83
C MET A 112 5.78 7.79 -11.78
N THR A 113 6.55 6.80 -12.21
CA THR A 113 7.59 6.94 -13.22
C THR A 113 7.02 6.74 -14.61
N ALA A 114 7.74 7.22 -15.62
CA ALA A 114 7.40 6.95 -17.02
C ALA A 114 7.39 5.45 -17.34
N ALA A 115 8.34 4.69 -16.79
CA ALA A 115 8.40 3.24 -16.98
C ALA A 115 7.18 2.51 -16.38
N GLU A 116 6.71 2.95 -15.21
CA GLU A 116 5.47 2.45 -14.62
C GLU A 116 4.26 2.75 -15.50
N LEU A 117 4.14 3.99 -16.03
CA LEU A 117 3.07 4.34 -16.97
C LEU A 117 3.12 3.51 -18.26
N ASP A 118 4.32 3.31 -18.81
CA ASP A 118 4.51 2.54 -20.04
C ASP A 118 4.11 1.06 -19.82
N ALA A 119 4.29 0.52 -18.61
CA ALA A 119 3.90 -0.84 -18.21
C ALA A 119 2.41 -1.04 -17.89
N LEU A 120 1.61 0.03 -17.76
CA LEU A 120 0.15 -0.08 -17.56
C LEU A 120 -0.55 -0.42 -18.87
N ASP A 121 -1.69 -1.09 -18.81
CA ASP A 121 -2.52 -1.26 -20.01
C ASP A 121 -3.32 0.01 -20.30
N ASP A 122 -3.40 0.38 -21.58
CA ASP A 122 -4.34 1.43 -22.01
C ASP A 122 -5.78 0.93 -21.82
N GLY A 123 -6.66 1.80 -21.31
CA GLY A 123 -8.02 1.42 -20.91
C GLY A 123 -8.13 0.74 -19.54
N ALA A 124 -7.03 0.60 -18.78
CA ALA A 124 -7.07 0.01 -17.45
C ALA A 124 -7.94 0.82 -16.48
N ILE A 125 -8.79 0.15 -15.71
CA ILE A 125 -9.69 0.80 -14.74
C ILE A 125 -8.87 1.48 -13.63
N MET A 126 -9.25 2.72 -13.31
CA MET A 126 -8.65 3.51 -12.24
C MET A 126 -9.56 3.55 -11.02
N ILE A 127 -9.02 3.18 -9.85
CA ILE A 127 -9.75 3.17 -8.57
C ILE A 127 -8.96 3.94 -7.53
N VAL A 128 -9.61 4.91 -6.88
CA VAL A 128 -9.04 5.62 -5.74
C VAL A 128 -9.60 5.04 -4.44
N ARG A 129 -8.71 4.85 -3.47
CA ARG A 129 -9.02 4.42 -2.11
C ARG A 129 -8.43 5.40 -1.11
N ASP A 130 -9.28 5.92 -0.23
CA ASP A 130 -8.88 6.71 0.94
C ASP A 130 -9.74 6.25 2.14
N ARG A 131 -9.32 6.49 3.38
CA ARG A 131 -9.96 5.85 4.55
C ARG A 131 -11.49 5.99 4.56
N GLY A 132 -12.16 4.85 4.48
CA GLY A 132 -13.62 4.79 4.51
C GLY A 132 -14.29 5.37 3.26
N VAL A 133 -13.55 5.63 2.17
CA VAL A 133 -14.09 5.98 0.85
C VAL A 133 -13.41 5.21 -0.28
N SER A 134 -14.18 4.78 -1.28
CA SER A 134 -13.60 4.15 -2.47
C SER A 134 -14.46 4.38 -3.71
N SER A 135 -13.79 4.51 -4.86
CA SER A 135 -14.44 4.63 -6.16
C SER A 135 -14.71 3.29 -6.83
N ASP A 136 -14.46 2.16 -6.16
CA ASP A 136 -14.76 0.83 -6.69
C ASP A 136 -16.27 0.55 -6.81
N LEU A 137 -17.09 1.32 -6.09
CA LEU A 137 -18.54 1.27 -6.17
C LEU A 137 -19.14 2.15 -7.28
N MET A 138 -18.31 2.84 -8.07
CA MET A 138 -18.79 3.62 -9.22
C MET A 138 -19.38 2.69 -10.29
N ALA A 139 -20.51 3.08 -10.87
CA ALA A 139 -21.12 2.34 -11.97
C ALA A 139 -20.20 2.30 -13.22
N SER A 140 -19.47 3.39 -13.44
CA SER A 140 -18.54 3.56 -14.56
C SER A 140 -17.26 4.24 -14.07
N PRO A 141 -16.29 3.49 -13.53
CA PRO A 141 -15.01 4.07 -13.09
C PRO A 141 -14.23 4.61 -14.30
N PRO A 142 -13.44 5.68 -14.13
CA PRO A 142 -12.60 6.17 -15.21
C PRO A 142 -11.55 5.12 -15.58
N VAL A 143 -11.15 5.15 -16.85
CA VAL A 143 -10.08 4.30 -17.37
C VAL A 143 -8.84 5.15 -17.68
N LEU A 144 -7.67 4.53 -17.57
CA LEU A 144 -6.42 5.13 -18.04
C LEU A 144 -6.53 5.32 -19.55
N ASP A 145 -6.28 6.54 -20.00
CA ASP A 145 -6.24 6.89 -21.41
C ASP A 145 -4.87 7.51 -21.68
N LYS A 146 -3.95 6.70 -22.21
CA LYS A 146 -2.57 7.13 -22.49
C LYS A 146 -2.50 8.17 -23.60
N SER A 147 -3.53 8.29 -24.43
CA SER A 147 -3.59 9.34 -25.48
C SER A 147 -3.77 10.75 -24.90
N LYS A 148 -4.27 10.85 -23.66
CA LYS A 148 -4.44 12.12 -22.93
C LYS A 148 -3.18 12.57 -22.17
N VAL A 149 -2.08 11.84 -22.29
CA VAL A 149 -0.81 12.19 -21.62
C VAL A 149 -0.23 13.44 -22.28
N VAL A 150 -0.15 14.52 -21.50
CA VAL A 150 0.49 15.77 -21.92
C VAL A 150 1.98 15.69 -21.55
N VAL A 151 2.84 15.74 -22.56
CA VAL A 151 4.30 15.78 -22.38
C VAL A 151 4.73 17.22 -22.14
N THR A 152 5.31 17.49 -20.97
CA THR A 152 5.88 18.80 -20.62
C THR A 152 7.40 18.74 -20.82
N PRO A 153 8.00 19.76 -21.46
CA PRO A 153 9.45 19.81 -21.71
C PRO A 153 10.29 19.90 -20.43
#